data_AF-A0A7J2U885-F1
#
_entry.id   AF-A0A7J2U885-F1
#
_cell.length_a   1.000
_cell.length_b   1.000
_cell.length_c   1.000
_cell.angle_alpha   90.00
_cell.angle_beta   90.00
_cell.angle_gamma   90.00
#
_symmetry.space_group_name_H-M   'P 1'
#
loop_
_entity.id
_entity.type
_entity.pdbx_description
1 polymer ?
#
loop_
_entity_poly.entity_id
_entity_poly.type
_entity_poly.pdbx_seq_one_letter_code
_entity_poly.pdbx_strand_id
1 'polypeptide(L)'
;KRLHELSLQAGIKQAFIVGNKIENEAQRKIIENFAEKASMEVLGFIPFDQKVVEAEMLGETPLKFGESEAIKAIERLFEKLLQKRYLNKFD
;
A
#
# COMPACT_ATOMS: atom_id res chain seq x y z
N LYS A 1 -10.78 -13.26 6.53
CA LYS A 1 -10.43 -14.33 7.50
C LYS A 1 -9.17 -15.10 7.10
N ARG A 2 -9.15 -15.88 6.00
CA ARG A 2 -8.02 -16.78 5.69
C ARG A 2 -6.63 -16.11 5.59
N LEU A 3 -6.49 -14.93 4.99
CA LEU A 3 -5.17 -14.26 4.84
C LEU A 3 -4.55 -13.80 6.16
N HIS A 4 -5.34 -13.18 7.04
CA HIS A 4 -4.89 -12.75 8.36
C HIS A 4 -4.49 -13.94 9.23
N GLU A 5 -5.33 -14.98 9.25
CA GLU A 5 -5.07 -16.22 10.00
C GLU A 5 -3.81 -16.94 9.50
N LEU A 6 -3.63 -17.05 8.17
CA LEU A 6 -2.41 -17.63 7.58
C LEU A 6 -1.16 -16.82 7.93
N SER A 7 -1.25 -15.50 7.95
CA SER A 7 -0.12 -14.63 8.31
C SER A 7 0.29 -14.87 9.77
N LEU A 8 -0.68 -14.96 10.68
CA LEU A 8 -0.42 -15.28 12.09
C LEU A 8 0.22 -16.66 12.25
N GLN A 9 -0.30 -17.67 11.54
CA GLN A 9 0.25 -19.04 11.56
C GLN A 9 1.68 -19.10 11.00
N ALA A 10 2.02 -18.24 10.03
CA ALA A 10 3.37 -18.11 9.49
C ALA A 10 4.32 -17.30 10.38
N GLY A 11 3.89 -16.83 11.55
CA GLY A 11 4.70 -16.00 12.46
C GLY A 11 4.87 -14.55 11.98
N ILE A 12 4.06 -14.12 11.00
CA ILE A 12 4.07 -12.73 10.52
C ILE A 12 3.33 -11.87 11.54
N LYS A 13 4.10 -11.02 12.24
CA LYS A 13 3.58 -10.17 13.33
C LYS A 13 2.69 -9.03 12.84
N GLN A 14 2.94 -8.53 11.64
CA GLN A 14 2.25 -7.36 11.10
C GLN A 14 2.00 -7.53 9.61
N ALA A 15 0.76 -7.32 9.20
CA ALA A 15 0.34 -7.36 7.81
C ALA A 15 -0.64 -6.20 7.55
N PHE A 16 -0.42 -5.50 6.45
CA PHE A 16 -1.21 -4.34 6.05
C PHE A 16 -1.71 -4.49 4.62
N ILE A 17 -2.74 -3.72 4.27
CA ILE A 17 -3.29 -3.64 2.91
C ILE A 17 -2.87 -2.29 2.29
N VAL A 18 -2.48 -2.34 1.02
CA VAL A 18 -2.28 -1.15 0.19
C VAL A 18 -3.20 -1.25 -1.01
N GLY A 19 -4.07 -0.27 -1.20
CA GLY A 19 -4.86 -0.17 -2.43
C GLY A 19 -4.00 0.42 -3.54
N ASN A 20 -3.56 -0.41 -4.48
CA ASN A 20 -2.69 0.02 -5.59
C ASN A 20 -3.52 0.32 -6.85
N LYS A 21 -3.02 1.23 -7.70
CA LYS A 21 -3.64 1.64 -8.98
C LYS A 21 -5.10 2.13 -8.83
N ILE A 22 -5.36 2.97 -7.84
CA ILE A 22 -6.70 3.50 -7.55
C ILE A 22 -7.03 4.67 -8.47
N GLU A 23 -8.05 4.53 -9.29
CA GLU A 23 -8.52 5.56 -10.23
C GLU A 23 -9.71 6.34 -9.68
N ASN A 24 -10.50 5.74 -8.79
CA ASN A 24 -11.74 6.34 -8.31
C ASN A 24 -12.16 5.85 -6.92
N GLU A 25 -13.15 6.55 -6.37
CA GLU A 25 -13.70 6.29 -5.04
C GLU A 25 -14.37 4.92 -4.90
N ALA A 26 -14.96 4.39 -5.98
CA ALA A 26 -15.58 3.06 -5.93
C ALA A 26 -14.52 1.98 -5.72
N GLN A 27 -13.36 2.08 -6.39
CA GLN A 27 -12.23 1.18 -6.18
C GLN A 27 -11.66 1.29 -4.77
N ARG A 28 -11.52 2.51 -4.24
CA ARG A 28 -11.12 2.74 -2.84
C ARG A 28 -12.04 1.98 -1.87
N LYS A 29 -13.35 2.17 -1.99
CA LYS A 29 -14.35 1.53 -1.12
C LYS A 29 -14.30 0.01 -1.16
N ILE A 30 -14.01 -0.58 -2.33
CA ILE A 30 -13.85 -2.04 -2.45
C ILE A 30 -12.69 -2.53 -1.58
N ILE A 31 -11.55 -1.83 -1.59
CA ILE A 31 -10.38 -2.18 -0.78
C ILE A 31 -10.66 -1.98 0.72
N GLU A 32 -11.31 -0.87 1.09
CA GLU A 32 -11.69 -0.59 2.49
C GLU A 32 -12.63 -1.68 3.04
N ASN A 33 -13.68 -2.02 2.29
CA ASN A 33 -14.62 -3.08 2.66
C ASN A 33 -13.93 -4.46 2.76
N PHE A 34 -12.96 -4.74 1.88
CA PHE A 34 -12.17 -5.97 1.95
C PHE A 34 -11.31 -6.01 3.22
N ALA A 35 -10.63 -4.90 3.54
CA ALA A 35 -9.78 -4.78 4.71
C ALA A 35 -10.57 -4.95 6.01
N GLU A 36 -11.75 -4.33 6.09
CA GLU A 36 -12.68 -4.49 7.21
C GLU A 36 -13.09 -5.96 7.40
N LYS A 37 -13.53 -6.64 6.33
CA LYS A 37 -13.88 -8.07 6.36
C LYS A 37 -12.69 -8.98 6.68
N ALA A 38 -11.49 -8.54 6.37
CA ALA A 38 -10.25 -9.25 6.68
C ALA A 38 -9.73 -8.96 8.09
N SER A 39 -10.30 -7.97 8.80
CA SER A 39 -9.76 -7.42 10.05
C SER A 39 -8.30 -6.98 9.91
N MET A 40 -7.97 -6.37 8.77
CA MET A 40 -6.63 -5.90 8.44
C MET A 40 -6.64 -4.39 8.25
N GLU A 41 -5.54 -3.72 8.61
CA GLU A 41 -5.40 -2.28 8.46
C GLU A 41 -5.02 -1.90 7.01
N VAL A 42 -5.67 -0.88 6.46
CA VAL A 42 -5.23 -0.24 5.22
C VAL A 42 -4.19 0.82 5.54
N LEU A 43 -2.96 0.63 5.05
CA LEU A 43 -1.86 1.56 5.25
C LEU A 43 -2.02 2.82 4.37
N GLY A 44 -2.61 2.66 3.20
CA GLY A 44 -3.00 3.75 2.31
C GLY A 44 -3.22 3.29 0.87
N PHE A 45 -3.24 4.27 -0.03
CA PHE A 45 -3.65 4.09 -1.41
C PHE A 45 -2.66 4.78 -2.35
N ILE A 46 -2.35 4.10 -3.45
CA ILE A 46 -1.51 4.61 -4.53
C ILE A 46 -2.44 4.85 -5.72
N PRO A 47 -2.56 6.09 -6.23
CA PRO A 47 -3.41 6.37 -7.37
C PRO A 47 -2.87 5.69 -8.63
N PHE A 48 -3.74 5.47 -9.61
CA PHE A 48 -3.28 5.22 -10.97
C PHE A 48 -2.52 6.45 -11.48
N ASP A 49 -1.37 6.20 -12.10
CA ASP A 49 -0.52 7.25 -12.63
C ASP A 49 0.10 6.79 -13.95
N GLN A 50 -0.21 7.53 -15.02
CA GLN A 50 0.25 7.20 -16.37
C GLN A 50 1.77 7.22 -16.48
N LYS A 51 2.47 8.08 -15.72
CA LYS A 51 3.94 8.15 -15.72
C LYS A 51 4.58 6.84 -15.23
N VAL A 52 3.92 6.15 -14.29
CA VAL A 52 4.37 4.84 -13.81
C VAL A 52 4.22 3.77 -14.90
N VAL A 53 3.11 3.80 -15.63
CA VAL A 53 2.86 2.88 -16.75
C VAL A 53 3.87 3.09 -17.87
N GLU A 54 4.16 4.34 -18.22
CA GLU A 54 5.16 4.69 -19.23
C GLU A 54 6.56 4.22 -18.84
N ALA A 55 6.96 4.46 -17.58
CA ALA A 55 8.24 3.98 -17.06
C ALA A 55 8.35 2.45 -17.14
N GLU A 56 7.29 1.73 -16.73
CA GLU A 56 7.21 0.27 -16.79
C GLU A 56 7.36 -0.23 -18.23
N MET A 57 6.68 0.37 -19.20
CA MET A 57 6.78 0.01 -20.62
C MET A 57 8.17 0.25 -21.21
N LEU A 58 8.87 1.29 -20.74
CA LEU A 58 10.23 1.62 -21.19
C LEU A 58 11.31 0.80 -20.46
N GLY A 59 10.94 -0.04 -19.50
CA GLY A 59 11.90 -0.76 -18.65
C GLY A 59 12.69 0.16 -17.72
N GLU A 60 12.16 1.35 -17.43
CA GLU A 60 12.78 2.33 -16.55
C GLU A 60 12.14 2.33 -15.16
N THR A 61 12.89 2.77 -14.15
CA THR A 61 12.33 2.96 -12.82
C THR A 61 11.36 4.16 -12.80
N PRO A 62 10.14 4.01 -12.25
CA PRO A 62 9.21 5.13 -12.07
C PRO A 62 9.76 6.24 -11.18
N LEU A 63 10.81 5.96 -10.39
CA LEU A 63 11.48 6.94 -9.54
C LEU A 63 12.15 8.08 -10.34
N LYS A 64 12.42 7.88 -11.64
CA LYS A 64 12.87 8.97 -12.52
C LYS A 64 11.81 10.06 -12.69
N PHE A 65 10.54 9.76 -12.43
CA PHE A 65 9.42 10.67 -12.57
C PHE A 65 9.00 11.25 -11.22
N GLY A 66 9.84 12.13 -10.64
CA GLY A 66 9.63 12.70 -9.30
C GLY A 66 8.32 13.50 -9.10
N GLU A 67 7.65 13.89 -10.19
CA GLU A 67 6.34 14.54 -10.14
C GLU A 67 5.16 13.57 -10.09
N SER A 68 5.39 12.26 -10.17
CA SER A 68 4.34 11.24 -10.12
C SER A 68 3.61 11.26 -8.76
N GLU A 69 2.28 11.34 -8.81
CA GLU A 69 1.45 11.27 -7.60
C GLU A 69 1.47 9.88 -6.96
N ALA A 70 1.65 8.84 -7.79
CA ALA A 70 1.89 7.49 -7.29
C ALA A 70 3.23 7.39 -6.52
N ILE A 71 4.31 7.97 -7.04
CA ILE A 71 5.60 8.00 -6.33
C ILE A 71 5.50 8.76 -5.01
N LYS A 72 4.90 9.95 -5.00
CA LYS A 72 4.66 10.71 -3.77
C LYS A 72 3.79 9.94 -2.76
N ALA A 73 2.81 9.16 -3.23
CA ALA A 73 2.00 8.31 -2.37
C ALA A 73 2.81 7.16 -1.76
N ILE A 74 3.72 6.55 -2.53
CA ILE A 74 4.64 5.51 -2.06
C ILE A 74 5.59 6.07 -1.00
N GLU A 75 6.13 7.28 -1.18
CA GLU A 75 6.97 7.95 -0.17
C GLU A 75 6.20 8.16 1.15
N ARG A 76 4.96 8.65 1.07
CA ARG A 76 4.11 8.79 2.27
C ARG A 76 3.81 7.45 2.94
N LEU A 77 3.63 6.38 2.17
CA LEU A 77 3.44 5.02 2.72
C LEU A 77 4.71 4.52 3.44
N PHE A 78 5.89 4.81 2.88
CA PHE A 78 7.16 4.49 3.49
C PHE A 78 7.33 5.18 4.84
N GLU A 79 7.02 6.47 4.93
CA GLU A 79 7.07 7.21 6.20
C GLU A 79 6.13 6.64 7.26
N LYS A 80 4.90 6.28 6.86
CA LYS A 80 3.94 5.61 7.77
C LYS A 80 4.46 4.27 8.28
N LEU A 81 5.08 3.47 7.41
CA LEU A 81 5.68 2.19 7.79
C LEU A 81 6.83 2.37 8.77
N LEU A 82 7.69 3.36 8.53
CA LEU A 82 8.78 3.69 9.45
C LEU A 82 8.23 4.09 10.82
N GLN A 83 7.26 5.00 10.88
CA GLN A 83 6.63 5.43 12.14
C GLN A 83 6.05 4.25 12.92
N LYS A 84 5.31 3.35 12.24
CA LYS A 84 4.80 2.13 12.87
C LYS A 84 5.93 1.24 13.39
N ARG A 85 7.01 1.05 12.62
CA ARG A 85 8.18 0.27 13.09
C ARG A 85 8.82 0.88 14.34
N TYR A 86 8.90 2.20 14.45
CA TYR A 86 9.46 2.88 15.63
C TYR A 86 8.56 2.75 16.85
N LEU A 87 7.24 2.92 16.71
CA LEU A 87 6.28 2.74 17.81
C LEU A 87 6.37 1.33 18.40
N ASN A 88 6.41 0.31 17.55
CA ASN A 88 6.49 -1.09 17.97
C ASN A 88 7.86 -1.51 18.56
N LYS A 89 8.88 -0.64 18.60
CA LYS A 89 10.14 -0.96 19.30
C LYS A 89 10.04 -0.80 20.82
N PHE A 90 8.96 -0.20 21.31
CA PHE A 90 8.74 0.11 22.72
C PHE A 90 7.58 -0.68 23.34
N ASP A 91 6.98 -1.61 22.58
CA ASP A 91 5.97 -2.59 22.99
C ASP A 91 6.57 -4.01 23.05
#